data_AF-A0A2I0N4K8-F1
#
_entry.id   AF-A0A2I0N4K8-F1
#
_cell.length_a   1.000
_cell.length_b   1.000
_cell.length_c   1.000
_cell.angle_alpha   90.00
_cell.angle_beta   90.00
_cell.angle_gamma   90.00
#
_symmetry.space_group_name_H-M   'P 1'
#
loop_
_entity.id
_entity.type
_entity.pdbx_description
1 polymer ?
#
loop_
_entity_poly.entity_id
_entity_poly.type
_entity_poly.pdbx_seq_one_letter_code
_entity_poly.pdbx_strand_id
1 'polypeptide(L)' 'MIKVMASGVFDILHMGHIYFLEEARKLGDRLAVVVACDATVRKLKHE' A
#
# COMPACT_ATOMS: atom_id res chain seq x y z
N MET A 1 -9.88 -7.85 -17.56
CA MET A 1 -9.07 -6.82 -16.87
C MET A 1 -9.09 -7.10 -15.37
N ILE A 2 -8.00 -7.62 -14.83
CA ILE A 2 -7.79 -7.92 -13.42
C ILE A 2 -7.30 -6.65 -12.71
N LYS A 3 -7.94 -6.32 -11.58
CA LYS A 3 -7.56 -5.18 -10.73
C LYS A 3 -7.01 -5.71 -9.41
N VAL A 4 -5.88 -5.17 -8.99
CA VAL A 4 -5.23 -5.47 -7.72
C VAL A 4 -5.31 -4.24 -6.84
N MET A 5 -5.52 -4.44 -5.54
CA MET A 5 -5.45 -3.37 -4.54
C MET A 5 -4.38 -3.72 -3.52
N ALA A 6 -3.53 -2.75 -3.21
CA ALA A 6 -2.60 -2.80 -2.09
C ALA A 6 -2.90 -1.62 -1.16
N SER A 7 -2.91 -1.85 0.15
CA SER A 7 -3.13 -0.80 1.15
C SER A 7 -2.00 -0.78 2.18
N GLY A 8 -1.59 0.40 2.60
CA GLY A 8 -0.53 0.55 3.59
C GLY A 8 -0.40 1.98 4.10
N VAL A 9 0.37 2.15 5.17
CA VAL A 9 0.75 3.48 5.66
C VAL A 9 1.82 4.10 4.77
N PHE A 10 2.79 3.27 4.33
CA PHE A 10 3.92 3.70 3.50
C PHE A 10 4.72 4.88 4.08
N ASP A 11 4.80 4.95 5.42
CA ASP A 11 5.61 5.94 6.13
C ASP A 11 7.08 5.70 5.81
N ILE A 12 7.73 6.72 5.25
CA ILE A 12 9.05 6.67 4.62
C ILE A 12 9.18 5.50 3.62
N LEU A 13 9.01 5.81 2.34
CA LEU A 13 9.19 4.81 1.28
C LEU A 13 10.62 4.25 1.28
N HIS A 14 10.71 2.91 1.27
CA HIS A 14 11.96 2.17 1.23
C HIS A 14 11.82 0.95 0.30
N MET A 15 12.93 0.28 0.01
CA MET A 15 12.99 -0.83 -0.96
C MET A 15 11.96 -1.93 -0.70
N GLY A 16 11.66 -2.26 0.56
CA GLY A 16 10.60 -3.21 0.89
C GLY A 16 9.20 -2.82 0.36
N HIS A 17 8.83 -1.54 0.40
CA HIS A 17 7.55 -1.07 -0.16
C HIS A 17 7.55 -1.15 -1.69
N ILE A 18 8.67 -0.82 -2.33
CA ILE A 18 8.80 -0.91 -3.79
C ILE A 18 8.64 -2.37 -4.24
N TYR A 19 9.42 -3.27 -3.64
CA TYR A 19 9.34 -4.70 -3.93
C TYR A 19 7.92 -5.24 -3.72
N PHE A 20 7.26 -4.89 -2.61
CA PHE A 20 5.89 -5.27 -2.36
C PHE A 20 4.91 -4.80 -3.44
N LEU A 21 5.01 -3.53 -3.87
CA LEU A 21 4.13 -2.98 -4.91
C LEU A 21 4.45 -3.56 -6.30
N GLU A 22 5.71 -3.88 -6.60
CA GLU A 22 6.11 -4.57 -7.82
C GLU A 22 5.52 -5.98 -7.89
N GLU A 23 5.60 -6.75 -6.81
CA GLU A 23 4.97 -8.07 -6.73
C GLU A 23 3.45 -7.97 -6.86
N ALA A 24 2.82 -6.99 -6.20
CA ALA A 24 1.38 -6.75 -6.33
C ALA A 24 0.97 -6.39 -7.77
N ARG A 25 1.78 -5.60 -8.48
CA ARG A 25 1.53 -5.21 -9.88
C ARG A 25 1.54 -6.41 -10.83
N LYS A 26 2.31 -7.46 -10.55
CA LYS A 26 2.37 -8.69 -11.37
C LYS A 26 1.07 -9.49 -11.31
N LEU A 27 0.23 -9.29 -10.31
CA LEU A 27 -1.02 -10.03 -10.10
C LEU A 27 -2.20 -9.52 -10.95
N GLY A 28 -2.04 -8.44 -11.71
CA GLY A 28 -3.12 -7.95 -12.57
C GLY A 28 -2.75 -6.80 -13.50
N ASP A 29 -3.74 -6.37 -14.27
CA ASP A 29 -3.58 -5.36 -15.32
C ASP A 29 -3.46 -3.93 -14.74
N ARG A 30 -4.07 -3.70 -13.57
CA ARG A 30 -4.06 -2.42 -12.88
C ARG A 30 -3.91 -2.59 -11.38
N LEU A 31 -2.96 -1.87 -10.79
CA LEU A 31 -2.76 -1.78 -9.35
C LEU A 31 -3.32 -0.44 -8.83
N ALA A 32 -4.20 -0.50 -7.82
CA ALA A 32 -4.60 0.65 -7.02
C ALA A 32 -3.89 0.60 -5.66
N VAL A 33 -3.21 1.67 -5.29
CA VAL A 33 -2.49 1.79 -4.01
C VAL A 33 -3.26 2.74 -3.12
N VAL A 34 -3.72 2.26 -1.96
CA VAL A 34 -4.46 3.03 -0.96
C VAL A 34 -3.50 3.39 0.17
N VAL A 35 -3.24 4.69 0.34
CA VAL A 35 -2.36 5.21 1.39
C VAL A 35 -3.22 5.64 2.59
N ALA A 36 -2.94 5.08 3.76
CA ALA A 36 -3.65 5.45 4.98
C ALA A 36 -3.33 6.89 5.39
N CYS A 37 -4.36 7.65 5.77
CA CYS A 37 -4.18 8.99 6.35
C CYS A 37 -3.69 8.89 7.81
N ASP A 38 -3.00 9.92 8.29
CA ASP A 38 -2.51 10.01 9.68
C ASP A 38 -3.60 9.77 10.73
N ALA A 39 -4.81 10.29 10.50
CA ALA A 39 -5.95 10.07 11.40
C ALA A 39 -6.28 8.59 11.58
N THR A 40 -6.19 7.79 10.51
CA THR A 40 -6.39 6.34 10.54
C THR A 40 -5.23 5.65 11.25
N VAL A 41 -3.99 6.08 10.99
CA VAL A 41 -2.79 5.51 11.59
C VAL A 41 -2.80 5.70 13.10
N ARG A 42 -3.03 6.92 13.58
CA ARG A 42 -3.07 7.24 15.02
C ARG A 42 -4.16 6.44 15.74
N LYS A 43 -5.38 6.41 15.16
CA LYS A 43 -6.51 5.64 15.69
C LYS A 43 -6.17 4.15 15.85
N LEU A 44 -5.42 3.56 14.92
CA LEU A 44 -5.11 2.13 14.90
C LEU A 44 -3.84 1.75 15.68
N LYS A 45 -2.87 2.67 15.81
CA LYS A 45 -1.63 2.45 16.56
C LYS A 45 -1.77 2.67 18.07
N HIS A 46 -2.96 3.06 18.55
CA HIS A 46 -3.19 3.49 19.93
C HIS A 46 -2.26 4.63 20.37
N GLU A 47 -1.99 5.55 19.44
CA GLU A 47 -1.34 6.84 19.72
C GLU A 47 -2.38 7.91 20.07
#